data_AF-A0A962KTR9-F1
#
_entry.id   AF-A0A962KTR9-F1
#
_cell.length_a   1.000
_cell.length_b   1.000
_cell.length_c   1.000
_cell.angle_alpha   90.00
_cell.angle_beta   90.00
_cell.angle_gamma   90.00
#
_symmetry.space_group_name_H-M   'P 1'
#
loop_
_entity.id
_entity.type
_entity.pdbx_description
1 polymer ?
#
loop_
_entity_poly.entity_id
_entity_poly.type
_entity_poly.pdbx_seq_one_letter_code
_entity_poly.pdbx_strand_id
1 'polypeptide(L)'
;MAWKGVSTECKPCQPLVEQYNLVMDDLLFYRYMLKQSEWVEEQYDKSVKDQLKSAKKAGPDDPKAAKTLGTILEVSDGFKKYRHNTEGVIKELENAAQRFRQLVAECEKQCTGQKVKTTGIKAGGLPAIKGVDTKNLPPLPEHKLPYDWKGFYEPVCKKCQRLAERLNILPLWTTMAQAELISYETEYSHYKELYRLSYLAGDLGTLPYDWSTIGKAMNVLEHKMYDLEAEIDAYTENFKRTLKVYNKCIKTCPEKPKKTACVVPKAPHSITVGANSEVGSGAALKDKISGQAKGMAMGALNNVIGGSGFSLGGGGNKSKGPKTQKDPTKGQYIASESNGVKLGVRTGINKDRQVLISAKIIEGPGDGTFQAMWLEDGAGDIILPTEYLIFSLYRDWKLTVWWTEDHYVNGQHVSHDEGKEVTVGRDHYGDFALRYQGPEGMQNSIWNQLGFNNASKGVQSLGVVFPVTVDDLASNPCPYYLQTQITLPKLDPVRTVPFLHEIPVLGEAFRNPDDKKAKKDLQIMIRPAIIGGAEE
;
A
#
# COMPACT_ATOMS: atom_id res chain seq x y z
N MET A 1 27.01 -4.36 17.27
CA MET A 1 27.12 -5.52 16.35
C MET A 1 27.29 -4.95 14.95
N ALA A 2 28.12 -5.56 14.10
CA ALA A 2 28.09 -5.22 12.68
C ALA A 2 26.75 -5.68 12.07
N TRP A 3 26.11 -4.82 11.28
CA TRP A 3 25.00 -5.24 10.43
C TRP A 3 25.52 -6.19 9.34
N LYS A 4 24.62 -7.02 8.81
CA LYS A 4 24.88 -7.78 7.60
C LYS A 4 23.71 -7.56 6.67
N GLY A 5 23.99 -6.81 5.59
CA GLY A 5 23.01 -6.51 4.55
C GLY A 5 22.31 -7.76 4.02
N VAL A 6 21.04 -7.59 3.70
CA VAL A 6 20.18 -8.58 3.06
C VAL A 6 20.60 -8.73 1.60
N SER A 7 20.44 -9.93 1.07
CA SER A 7 20.59 -10.24 -0.36
C SER A 7 19.39 -11.07 -0.80
N THR A 8 18.96 -10.90 -2.04
CA THR A 8 17.89 -11.70 -2.66
C THR A 8 18.39 -12.33 -3.96
N GLU A 9 17.90 -13.53 -4.28
CA GLU A 9 18.15 -14.17 -5.57
C GLU A 9 17.22 -13.62 -6.67
N CYS A 10 16.13 -12.93 -6.31
CA CYS A 10 15.25 -12.32 -7.27
C CYS A 10 15.77 -10.97 -7.77
N LYS A 11 16.35 -10.96 -8.98
CA LYS A 11 16.87 -9.74 -9.65
C LYS A 11 15.87 -8.56 -9.66
N PRO A 12 14.57 -8.72 -10.01
CA PRO A 12 13.56 -7.67 -9.84
C PRO A 12 13.50 -7.01 -8.44
N CYS A 13 13.78 -7.75 -7.37
CA CYS A 13 13.70 -7.26 -5.99
C CYS A 13 15.00 -6.67 -5.46
N GLN A 14 16.11 -6.81 -6.21
CA GLN A 14 17.44 -6.36 -5.78
C GLN A 14 17.45 -4.86 -5.38
N PRO A 15 16.85 -3.91 -6.14
CA PRO A 15 16.86 -2.50 -5.75
C PRO A 15 16.07 -2.20 -4.45
N LEU A 16 15.00 -2.95 -4.18
CA LEU A 16 14.24 -2.84 -2.93
C LEU A 16 15.05 -3.36 -1.72
N VAL A 17 15.89 -4.36 -1.95
CA VAL A 17 16.80 -4.92 -0.94
C VAL A 17 17.99 -3.99 -0.69
N GLU A 18 18.53 -3.36 -1.73
CA GLU A 18 19.57 -2.34 -1.63
C GLU A 18 19.07 -1.11 -0.84
N GLN A 19 17.87 -0.61 -1.15
CA GLN A 19 17.22 0.46 -0.39
C GLN A 19 16.89 0.06 1.06
N TYR A 20 16.43 -1.18 1.30
CA TYR A 20 16.25 -1.69 2.67
C TYR A 20 17.56 -1.69 3.48
N ASN A 21 18.69 -2.05 2.84
CA ASN A 21 19.98 -2.09 3.50
C ASN A 21 20.46 -0.69 3.89
N LEU A 22 20.38 0.30 2.99
CA LEU A 22 20.76 1.69 3.26
C LEU A 22 19.99 2.25 4.48
N VAL A 23 18.66 2.13 4.47
CA VAL A 23 17.81 2.56 5.60
C VAL A 23 18.14 1.82 6.91
N MET A 24 18.62 0.57 6.84
CA MET A 24 19.05 -0.20 8.02
C MET A 24 20.42 0.22 8.54
N ASP A 25 21.37 0.57 7.65
CA ASP A 25 22.68 1.12 8.04
C ASP A 25 22.50 2.50 8.70
N ASP A 26 21.71 3.39 8.09
CA ASP A 26 21.35 4.70 8.64
C ASP A 26 20.67 4.57 10.01
N LEU A 27 19.66 3.70 10.14
CA LEU A 27 18.97 3.44 11.40
C LEU A 27 19.92 3.00 12.52
N LEU A 28 20.94 2.21 12.18
CA LEU A 28 21.94 1.76 13.14
C LEU A 28 22.99 2.83 13.46
N PHE A 29 23.34 3.68 12.49
CA PHE A 29 24.15 4.87 12.69
C PHE A 29 23.47 5.86 13.64
N TYR A 30 22.22 6.29 13.38
CA TYR A 30 21.53 7.24 14.27
C TYR A 30 21.30 6.67 15.67
N ARG A 31 21.00 5.37 15.80
CA ARG A 31 20.93 4.69 17.12
C ARG A 31 22.28 4.62 17.85
N TYR A 32 23.40 4.57 17.12
CA TYR A 32 24.73 4.71 17.71
C TYR A 32 24.98 6.16 18.15
N MET A 33 24.69 7.14 17.27
CA MET A 33 24.88 8.56 17.53
C MET A 33 24.02 9.08 18.70
N LEU A 34 22.80 8.55 18.87
CA LEU A 34 21.95 8.80 20.05
C LEU A 34 22.67 8.37 21.33
N LYS A 35 23.05 7.09 21.44
CA LYS A 35 23.75 6.54 22.62
C LYS A 35 25.10 7.20 22.90
N GLN A 36 25.79 7.57 21.83
CA GLN A 36 27.04 8.30 21.93
C GLN A 36 26.79 9.70 22.50
N SER A 37 25.73 10.41 22.10
CA SER A 37 25.36 11.70 22.70
C SER A 37 24.94 11.58 24.16
N GLU A 38 24.18 10.54 24.55
CA GLU A 38 23.82 10.26 25.95
C GLU A 38 25.08 10.09 26.82
N TRP A 39 26.08 9.35 26.35
CA TRP A 39 27.35 9.17 27.07
C TRP A 39 28.17 10.47 27.19
N VAL A 40 28.11 11.34 26.18
CA VAL A 40 28.80 12.64 26.16
C VAL A 40 28.12 13.63 27.12
N GLU A 41 26.79 13.70 27.09
CA GLU A 41 25.97 14.47 28.04
C GLU A 41 26.24 14.01 29.49
N GLU A 42 26.38 12.69 29.71
CA GLU A 42 26.82 12.15 31.00
C GLU A 42 28.22 12.61 31.45
N GLN A 43 29.20 12.73 30.54
CA GLN A 43 30.54 13.23 30.90
C GLN A 43 30.54 14.74 31.14
N TYR A 44 29.74 15.46 30.35
CA TYR A 44 29.49 16.89 30.51
C TYR A 44 28.90 17.18 31.90
N ASP A 45 27.80 16.51 32.26
CA ASP A 45 27.15 16.62 33.57
C ASP A 45 28.05 16.19 34.73
N LYS A 46 29.04 15.32 34.51
CA LYS A 46 30.04 14.97 35.54
C LYS A 46 31.06 16.08 35.74
N SER A 47 31.53 16.71 34.66
CA SER A 47 32.60 17.71 34.67
C SER A 47 32.12 19.12 35.05
N VAL A 48 30.94 19.56 34.61
CA VAL A 48 30.42 20.90 34.98
C VAL A 48 29.89 20.99 36.42
N LYS A 49 29.80 19.89 37.17
CA LYS A 49 29.27 19.88 38.55
C LYS A 49 29.98 20.85 39.49
N ASP A 50 31.31 20.94 39.42
CA ASP A 50 32.08 21.83 40.30
C ASP A 50 32.12 23.29 39.81
N GLN A 51 31.99 23.50 38.49
CA GLN A 51 31.75 24.82 37.91
C GLN A 51 30.38 25.36 38.32
N LEU A 52 29.34 24.51 38.29
CA LEU A 52 27.98 24.81 38.72
C LEU A 52 27.90 25.14 40.22
N LYS A 53 28.61 24.39 41.09
CA LYS A 53 28.75 24.72 42.52
C LYS A 53 29.42 26.08 42.71
N SER A 54 30.50 26.35 41.98
CA SER A 54 31.28 27.58 42.09
C SER A 54 30.48 28.81 41.64
N ALA A 55 29.81 28.73 40.49
CA ALA A 55 28.94 29.80 39.98
C ALA A 55 27.75 30.07 40.92
N LYS A 56 27.10 29.01 41.44
CA LYS A 56 26.02 29.16 42.45
C LYS A 56 26.50 29.80 43.75
N LYS A 57 27.77 29.66 44.12
CA LYS A 57 28.37 30.31 45.30
C LYS A 57 28.73 31.78 45.05
N ALA A 58 29.13 32.13 43.83
CA ALA A 58 29.43 33.51 43.44
C ALA A 58 28.16 34.38 43.32
N GLY A 59 27.04 33.77 42.93
CA GLY A 59 25.75 34.47 42.76
C GLY A 59 25.49 34.96 41.33
N PRO A 60 24.27 35.43 41.04
CA PRO A 60 23.88 35.87 39.69
C PRO A 60 24.52 37.20 39.28
N ASP A 61 24.93 38.03 40.25
CA ASP A 61 25.50 39.36 40.02
C ASP A 61 26.98 39.33 39.58
N ASP A 62 27.67 38.19 39.73
CA ASP A 62 29.01 38.00 39.18
C ASP A 62 28.92 37.68 37.67
N PRO A 63 29.49 38.52 36.77
CA PRO A 63 29.33 38.33 35.33
C PRO A 63 29.94 37.03 34.78
N LYS A 64 30.94 36.47 35.45
CA LYS A 64 31.60 35.22 35.06
C LYS A 64 30.78 34.00 35.49
N ALA A 65 30.17 34.05 36.67
CA ALA A 65 29.20 33.07 37.13
C ALA A 65 27.95 33.09 36.23
N ALA A 66 27.43 34.27 35.89
CA ALA A 66 26.33 34.44 34.95
C ALA A 66 26.65 33.84 33.56
N LYS A 67 27.83 34.14 32.98
CA LYS A 67 28.25 33.52 31.70
C LYS A 67 28.35 31.99 31.81
N THR A 68 29.00 31.48 32.87
CA THR A 68 29.16 30.04 33.10
C THR A 68 27.79 29.35 33.22
N LEU A 69 26.84 29.92 33.96
CA LEU A 69 25.48 29.38 34.09
C LEU A 69 24.72 29.41 32.76
N GLY A 70 24.83 30.50 31.99
CA GLY A 70 24.24 30.61 30.65
C GLY A 70 24.76 29.54 29.69
N THR A 71 26.09 29.37 29.63
CA THR A 71 26.75 28.34 28.81
C THR A 71 26.33 26.92 29.24
N ILE A 72 26.24 26.66 30.55
CA ILE A 72 25.80 25.37 31.07
C ILE A 72 24.36 25.04 30.64
N LEU A 73 23.45 26.02 30.71
CA LEU A 73 22.06 25.86 30.27
C LEU A 73 21.96 25.67 28.74
N GLU A 74 22.67 26.49 27.96
CA GLU A 74 22.65 26.41 26.49
C GLU A 74 23.10 25.03 25.97
N VAL A 75 24.19 24.48 26.51
CA VAL A 75 24.68 23.14 26.15
C VAL A 75 23.69 22.06 26.58
N SER A 76 23.09 22.17 27.78
CA SER A 76 22.08 21.22 28.26
C SER A 76 20.82 21.20 27.38
N ASP A 77 20.31 22.36 26.97
CA ASP A 77 19.16 22.45 26.06
C ASP A 77 19.52 22.02 24.63
N GLY A 78 20.76 22.27 24.18
CA GLY A 78 21.28 21.75 22.93
C GLY A 78 21.33 20.21 22.91
N PHE A 79 21.77 19.55 23.98
CA PHE A 79 21.72 18.08 24.08
C PHE A 79 20.28 17.55 24.04
N LYS A 80 19.32 18.16 24.75
CA LYS A 80 17.89 17.78 24.70
C LYS A 80 17.32 17.90 23.28
N LYS A 81 17.62 19.00 22.60
CA LYS A 81 17.20 19.27 21.21
C LYS A 81 17.83 18.26 20.24
N TYR A 82 19.13 17.99 20.36
CA TYR A 82 19.83 16.98 19.57
C TYR A 82 19.20 15.60 19.74
N ARG A 83 18.94 15.19 21.00
CA ARG A 83 18.30 13.91 21.33
C ARG A 83 16.92 13.79 20.68
N HIS A 84 16.07 14.80 20.87
CA HIS A 84 14.72 14.83 20.30
C HIS A 84 14.71 14.72 18.77
N ASN A 85 15.60 15.44 18.09
CA ASN A 85 15.76 15.36 16.64
C ASN A 85 16.23 13.96 16.20
N THR A 86 17.23 13.40 16.90
CA THR A 86 17.76 12.07 16.61
C THR A 86 16.70 10.97 16.82
N GLU A 87 15.89 11.07 17.88
CA GLU A 87 14.75 10.18 18.15
C GLU A 87 13.68 10.26 17.03
N GLY A 88 13.45 11.46 16.49
CA GLY A 88 12.58 11.67 15.32
C GLY A 88 13.08 10.94 14.08
N VAL A 89 14.34 11.15 13.70
CA VAL A 89 14.99 10.50 12.55
C VAL A 89 15.02 8.98 12.70
N ILE A 90 15.36 8.46 13.90
CA ILE A 90 15.29 7.02 14.19
C ILE A 90 13.88 6.48 13.93
N LYS A 91 12.83 7.16 14.41
CA LYS A 91 11.44 6.73 14.24
C LYS A 91 11.00 6.73 12.76
N GLU A 92 11.47 7.68 11.96
CA GLU A 92 11.19 7.73 10.52
C GLU A 92 11.89 6.59 9.78
N LEU A 93 13.16 6.33 10.09
CA LEU A 93 13.93 5.20 9.55
C LEU A 93 13.37 3.84 10.00
N GLU A 94 12.84 3.71 11.23
CA GLU A 94 12.15 2.50 11.68
C GLU A 94 10.88 2.21 10.86
N ASN A 95 10.10 3.23 10.53
CA ASN A 95 8.92 3.12 9.67
C ASN A 95 9.32 2.75 8.23
N ALA A 96 10.30 3.45 7.66
CA ALA A 96 10.82 3.17 6.33
C ALA A 96 11.38 1.74 6.23
N ALA A 97 12.13 1.28 7.23
CA ALA A 97 12.65 -0.08 7.30
C ALA A 97 11.51 -1.13 7.35
N GLN A 98 10.43 -0.89 8.11
CA GLN A 98 9.27 -1.80 8.07
C GLN A 98 8.58 -1.78 6.71
N ARG A 99 8.49 -0.62 6.04
CA ARG A 99 7.82 -0.49 4.74
C ARG A 99 8.62 -1.16 3.62
N PHE A 100 9.93 -0.94 3.55
CA PHE A 100 10.80 -1.67 2.62
C PHE A 100 10.81 -3.18 2.91
N ARG A 101 10.80 -3.62 4.17
CA ARG A 101 10.66 -5.04 4.54
C ARG A 101 9.36 -5.67 4.03
N GLN A 102 8.25 -4.93 3.98
CA GLN A 102 7.01 -5.39 3.35
C GLN A 102 7.18 -5.51 1.83
N LEU A 103 7.64 -4.46 1.16
CA LEU A 103 7.80 -4.41 -0.30
C LEU A 103 8.76 -5.48 -0.83
N VAL A 104 9.87 -5.74 -0.13
CA VAL A 104 10.80 -6.84 -0.44
C VAL A 104 10.09 -8.19 -0.37
N ALA A 105 9.33 -8.47 0.70
CA ALA A 105 8.65 -9.74 0.88
C ALA A 105 7.49 -9.95 -0.12
N GLU A 106 6.79 -8.88 -0.49
CA GLU A 106 5.77 -8.89 -1.54
C GLU A 106 6.40 -9.17 -2.92
N CYS A 107 7.56 -8.58 -3.20
CA CYS A 107 8.33 -8.83 -4.41
C CYS A 107 8.87 -10.27 -4.47
N GLU A 108 9.53 -10.77 -3.42
CA GLU A 108 10.06 -12.15 -3.39
C GLU A 108 8.96 -13.23 -3.55
N LYS A 109 7.75 -12.95 -3.04
CA LYS A 109 6.56 -13.79 -3.26
C LYS A 109 6.19 -13.88 -4.75
N GLN A 110 6.30 -12.78 -5.51
CA GLN A 110 6.04 -12.79 -6.96
C GLN A 110 7.06 -13.66 -7.70
N CYS A 111 8.34 -13.58 -7.32
CA CYS A 111 9.42 -14.31 -8.00
C CYS A 111 9.43 -15.82 -7.73
N THR A 112 9.05 -16.22 -6.52
CA THR A 112 9.13 -17.63 -6.07
C THR A 112 7.81 -18.39 -6.20
N GLY A 113 6.69 -17.68 -6.40
CA GLY A 113 5.34 -18.25 -6.37
C GLY A 113 4.88 -18.76 -4.98
N GLN A 114 5.77 -18.72 -3.97
CA GLN A 114 5.49 -19.17 -2.61
C GLN A 114 5.37 -17.98 -1.66
N LYS A 115 4.60 -18.16 -0.57
CA LYS A 115 4.60 -17.19 0.53
C LYS A 115 5.92 -17.28 1.31
N VAL A 116 6.94 -16.55 0.86
CA VAL A 116 8.15 -16.29 1.65
C VAL A 116 7.71 -15.72 2.99
N LYS A 117 8.07 -16.41 4.09
CA LYS A 117 7.72 -15.93 5.43
C LYS A 117 8.54 -14.68 5.72
N THR A 118 7.88 -13.57 6.05
CA THR A 118 8.54 -12.35 6.59
C THR A 118 9.26 -12.60 7.92
N THR A 119 8.92 -13.69 8.61
CA THR A 119 9.63 -14.27 9.77
C THR A 119 10.73 -15.27 9.39
N GLY A 120 11.09 -15.36 8.10
CA GLY A 120 12.01 -16.37 7.55
C GLY A 120 12.92 -15.89 6.41
N ILE A 121 12.76 -14.67 5.89
CA ILE A 121 13.86 -13.98 5.19
C ILE A 121 15.04 -13.95 6.18
N LYS A 122 16.21 -14.45 5.80
CA LYS A 122 17.41 -14.50 6.67
C LYS A 122 18.09 -13.12 6.83
N ALA A 123 17.28 -12.06 6.80
CA ALA A 123 17.63 -10.67 7.03
C ALA A 123 17.87 -10.40 8.52
N GLY A 124 19.11 -10.57 8.98
CA GLY A 124 19.61 -10.04 10.25
C GLY A 124 19.02 -10.58 11.57
N GLY A 125 17.98 -11.41 11.53
CA GLY A 125 17.40 -12.04 12.73
C GLY A 125 16.70 -11.10 13.71
N LEU A 126 16.45 -9.84 13.31
CA LEU A 126 15.78 -8.85 14.16
C LEU A 126 14.29 -9.17 14.33
N PRO A 127 13.73 -9.04 15.55
CA PRO A 127 12.29 -9.12 15.75
C PRO A 127 11.57 -8.01 14.97
N ALA A 128 10.24 -8.09 14.85
CA ALA A 128 9.45 -6.93 14.43
C ALA A 128 9.75 -5.75 15.37
N ILE A 129 9.93 -4.54 14.80
CA ILE A 129 10.26 -3.36 15.60
C ILE A 129 9.08 -3.07 16.53
N LYS A 130 9.31 -3.23 17.84
CA LYS A 130 8.25 -3.14 18.85
C LYS A 130 7.67 -1.73 18.87
N GLY A 131 6.36 -1.63 18.66
CA GLY A 131 5.62 -0.35 18.68
C GLY A 131 5.23 0.19 17.30
N VAL A 132 5.77 -0.36 16.21
CA VAL A 132 5.36 0.03 14.84
C VAL A 132 4.09 -0.73 14.44
N ASP A 133 3.02 0.00 14.08
CA ASP A 133 1.82 -0.60 13.52
C ASP A 133 2.03 -0.99 12.06
N THR A 134 2.32 -2.27 11.83
CA THR A 134 2.56 -2.84 10.50
C THR A 134 1.34 -2.80 9.56
N LYS A 135 0.14 -2.45 10.06
CA LYS A 135 -1.06 -2.24 9.22
C LYS A 135 -1.25 -0.79 8.79
N ASN A 136 -0.71 0.16 9.55
CA ASN A 136 -0.85 1.60 9.33
C ASN A 136 0.54 2.26 9.29
N LEU A 137 1.48 1.65 8.55
CA LEU A 137 2.74 2.33 8.23
C LEU A 137 2.44 3.61 7.45
N PRO A 138 3.13 4.73 7.71
CA PRO A 138 3.07 5.88 6.82
C PRO A 138 3.56 5.47 5.42
N PRO A 139 3.13 6.16 4.36
CA PRO A 139 3.78 6.02 3.05
C PRO A 139 5.27 6.37 3.19
N LEU A 140 6.10 5.80 2.32
CA LEU A 140 7.46 6.33 2.14
C LEU A 140 7.35 7.80 1.67
N PRO A 141 8.30 8.68 2.02
CA PRO A 141 8.34 10.04 1.48
C PRO A 141 8.28 10.00 -0.05
N GLU A 142 7.33 10.71 -0.65
CA GLU A 142 7.26 10.85 -2.10
C GLU A 142 8.35 11.84 -2.55
N HIS A 143 9.53 11.31 -2.83
CA HIS A 143 10.63 12.07 -3.44
C HIS A 143 10.18 12.58 -4.81
N LYS A 144 9.81 13.86 -4.87
CA LYS A 144 9.34 14.50 -6.10
C LYS A 144 10.47 14.48 -7.13
N LEU A 145 10.24 13.77 -8.23
CA LEU A 145 11.20 13.70 -9.32
C LEU A 145 11.44 15.11 -9.93
N PRO A 146 12.68 15.44 -10.31
CA PRO A 146 13.04 16.69 -11.00
C PRO A 146 12.53 16.78 -12.47
N TYR A 147 11.65 15.88 -12.89
CA TYR A 147 11.06 15.83 -14.22
C TYR A 147 9.64 15.23 -14.21
N ASP A 148 8.84 15.62 -15.22
CA ASP A 148 7.45 15.22 -15.42
C ASP A 148 7.33 13.76 -15.90
N TRP A 149 7.54 12.80 -14.99
CA TRP A 149 7.37 11.37 -15.24
C TRP A 149 5.90 10.94 -15.13
N LYS A 150 5.32 10.47 -16.23
CA LYS A 150 3.88 10.12 -16.34
C LYS A 150 3.60 8.62 -16.17
N GLY A 151 4.47 7.92 -15.43
CA GLY A 151 4.43 6.48 -15.32
C GLY A 151 5.10 5.75 -16.48
N PHE A 152 4.82 4.46 -16.60
CA PHE A 152 5.58 3.52 -17.43
C PHE A 152 5.45 3.79 -18.94
N TYR A 153 6.59 3.87 -19.64
CA TYR A 153 6.65 3.95 -21.10
C TYR A 153 6.63 2.55 -21.73
N GLU A 154 5.73 2.32 -22.67
CA GLU A 154 5.63 1.03 -23.36
C GLU A 154 6.67 0.85 -24.48
N PRO A 155 7.12 -0.39 -24.75
CA PRO A 155 8.02 -0.72 -25.86
C PRO A 155 7.27 -0.81 -27.20
N VAL A 156 6.67 0.30 -27.68
CA VAL A 156 5.79 0.41 -28.88
C VAL A 156 6.28 -0.37 -30.10
N CYS A 157 7.59 -0.45 -30.34
CA CYS A 157 8.19 -1.48 -31.17
C CYS A 157 9.62 -1.82 -30.73
N LYS A 158 10.15 -2.95 -31.23
CA LYS A 158 11.49 -3.49 -30.90
C LYS A 158 12.65 -2.49 -31.05
N LYS A 159 12.52 -1.47 -31.91
CA LYS A 159 13.50 -0.37 -32.04
C LYS A 159 13.53 0.56 -30.82
N CYS A 160 12.38 0.78 -30.19
CA CYS A 160 12.21 1.73 -29.08
C CYS A 160 12.24 1.07 -27.70
N GLN A 161 12.21 -0.26 -27.63
CA GLN A 161 12.25 -1.05 -26.39
C GLN A 161 13.34 -0.55 -25.41
N ARG A 162 14.60 -0.44 -25.85
CA ARG A 162 15.72 0.03 -25.01
C ARG A 162 15.56 1.47 -24.50
N LEU A 163 14.79 2.30 -25.20
CA LEU A 163 14.51 3.68 -24.79
C LEU A 163 13.39 3.72 -23.74
N ALA A 164 12.37 2.86 -23.88
CA ALA A 164 11.34 2.65 -22.86
C ALA A 164 11.96 2.06 -21.57
N GLU A 165 12.74 0.98 -21.68
CA GLU A 165 13.50 0.38 -20.58
C GLU A 165 14.37 1.44 -19.84
N ARG A 166 15.06 2.31 -20.60
CA ARG A 166 15.86 3.40 -20.03
C ARG A 166 15.01 4.47 -19.35
N LEU A 167 13.86 4.84 -19.89
CA LEU A 167 12.96 5.82 -19.27
C LEU A 167 12.30 5.28 -18.00
N ASN A 168 12.09 3.97 -17.90
CA ASN A 168 11.44 3.33 -16.77
C ASN A 168 12.39 3.07 -15.59
N ILE A 169 13.71 3.00 -15.81
CA ILE A 169 14.71 2.81 -14.74
C ILE A 169 15.26 4.13 -14.16
N LEU A 170 15.26 5.22 -14.93
CA LEU A 170 15.74 6.53 -14.46
C LEU A 170 14.97 7.10 -13.24
N PRO A 171 13.63 7.00 -13.14
CA PRO A 171 12.88 7.36 -11.94
C PRO A 171 13.42 6.69 -10.68
N LEU A 172 13.64 5.37 -10.72
CA LEU A 172 14.18 4.60 -9.60
C LEU A 172 15.56 5.12 -9.18
N TRP A 173 16.49 5.26 -10.11
CA TRP A 173 17.84 5.76 -9.81
C TRP A 173 17.84 7.19 -9.25
N THR A 174 16.97 8.06 -9.76
CA THR A 174 16.84 9.43 -9.26
C THR A 174 16.27 9.45 -7.84
N THR A 175 15.26 8.64 -7.55
CA THR A 175 14.73 8.48 -6.18
C THR A 175 15.76 7.88 -5.22
N MET A 176 16.58 6.92 -5.66
CA MET A 176 17.66 6.36 -4.84
C MET A 176 18.70 7.43 -4.46
N ALA A 177 19.16 8.23 -5.43
CA ALA A 177 20.10 9.33 -5.19
C ALA A 177 19.48 10.45 -4.32
N GLN A 178 18.20 10.78 -4.52
CA GLN A 178 17.48 11.73 -3.66
C GLN A 178 17.34 11.25 -2.20
N ALA A 179 17.18 9.94 -1.98
CA ALA A 179 17.13 9.37 -0.64
C ALA A 179 18.50 9.39 0.06
N GLU A 180 19.58 9.05 -0.67
CA GLU A 180 20.95 9.12 -0.13
C GLU A 180 21.38 10.57 0.18
N LEU A 181 21.00 11.53 -0.68
CA LEU A 181 21.23 12.97 -0.45
C LEU A 181 20.59 13.44 0.86
N ILE A 182 19.32 13.11 1.08
CA ILE A 182 18.58 13.46 2.32
C ILE A 182 19.20 12.80 3.56
N SER A 183 19.77 11.60 3.42
CA SER A 183 20.52 10.96 4.51
C SER A 183 21.78 11.76 4.87
N TYR A 184 22.59 12.15 3.89
CA TYR A 184 23.77 12.99 4.13
C TYR A 184 23.43 14.42 4.61
N GLU A 185 22.33 15.04 4.14
CA GLU A 185 21.83 16.31 4.71
C GLU A 185 21.52 16.16 6.20
N THR A 186 20.88 15.04 6.57
CA THR A 186 20.49 14.74 7.95
C THR A 186 21.72 14.43 8.81
N GLU A 187 22.70 13.68 8.30
CA GLU A 187 23.97 13.37 8.95
C GLU A 187 24.82 14.63 9.17
N TYR A 188 24.94 15.47 8.14
CA TYR A 188 25.60 16.78 8.21
C TYR A 188 24.93 17.68 9.24
N SER A 189 23.60 17.72 9.30
CA SER A 189 22.86 18.47 10.31
C SER A 189 23.13 17.97 11.74
N HIS A 190 23.33 16.65 11.94
CA HIS A 190 23.72 16.11 13.25
C HIS A 190 25.16 16.49 13.61
N TYR A 191 26.12 16.35 12.69
CA TYR A 191 27.50 16.77 12.94
C TYR A 191 27.62 18.28 13.19
N LYS A 192 26.80 19.12 12.54
CA LYS A 192 26.75 20.57 12.75
C LYS A 192 26.29 20.96 14.15
N GLU A 193 25.31 20.28 14.72
CA GLU A 193 24.88 20.51 16.10
C GLU A 193 25.88 19.91 17.12
N LEU A 194 26.49 18.76 16.82
CA LEU A 194 27.60 18.22 17.63
C LEU A 194 28.83 19.14 17.62
N TYR A 195 29.12 19.81 16.50
CA TYR A 195 30.17 20.82 16.40
C TYR A 195 29.84 22.02 17.29
N ARG A 196 28.60 22.53 17.23
CA ARG A 196 28.10 23.60 18.12
C ARG A 196 28.27 23.23 19.60
N LEU A 197 27.82 22.04 19.99
CA LEU A 197 27.93 21.54 21.37
C LEU A 197 29.39 21.40 21.81
N SER A 198 30.25 20.85 20.94
CA SER A 198 31.69 20.71 21.18
C SER A 198 32.39 22.06 21.36
N TYR A 199 32.01 23.06 20.56
CA TYR A 199 32.52 24.43 20.68
C TYR A 199 32.09 25.10 21.99
N LEU A 200 30.79 25.09 22.30
CA LEU A 200 30.23 25.74 23.50
C LEU A 200 30.77 25.14 24.82
N ALA A 201 30.96 23.83 24.88
CA ALA A 201 31.55 23.18 26.05
C ALA A 201 33.10 23.18 26.04
N GLY A 202 33.73 23.47 24.90
CA GLY A 202 35.17 23.76 24.82
C GLY A 202 35.54 24.98 25.67
N ASP A 203 34.68 26.00 25.70
CA ASP A 203 34.77 27.18 26.56
C ASP A 203 34.76 26.86 28.07
N LEU A 204 34.29 25.66 28.45
CA LEU A 204 34.28 25.12 29.81
C LEU A 204 35.42 24.11 30.06
N GLY A 205 36.14 23.67 29.02
CA GLY A 205 37.23 22.69 29.09
C GLY A 205 36.78 21.25 29.34
N THR A 206 35.54 20.88 28.99
CA THR A 206 34.88 19.67 29.53
C THR A 206 34.66 18.49 28.57
N LEU A 207 34.74 18.66 27.24
CA LEU A 207 34.38 17.59 26.30
C LEU A 207 35.57 16.86 25.65
N PRO A 208 35.42 15.55 25.35
CA PRO A 208 36.48 14.72 24.76
C PRO A 208 36.54 14.76 23.22
N TYR A 209 35.72 15.58 22.55
CA TYR A 209 35.66 15.60 21.09
C TYR A 209 36.73 16.48 20.46
N ASP A 210 37.49 15.89 19.54
CA ASP A 210 38.25 16.65 18.55
C ASP A 210 37.29 17.26 17.52
N TRP A 211 37.08 18.57 17.65
CA TRP A 211 36.37 19.41 16.69
C TRP A 211 36.94 19.33 15.26
N SER A 212 38.24 19.02 15.10
CA SER A 212 38.84 18.80 13.77
C SER A 212 38.32 17.52 13.10
N THR A 213 37.97 16.50 13.88
CA THR A 213 37.40 15.24 13.38
C THR A 213 35.94 15.43 12.96
N ILE A 214 35.17 16.21 13.71
CA ILE A 214 33.81 16.59 13.32
C ILE A 214 33.84 17.43 12.03
N GLY A 215 34.72 18.44 11.94
CA GLY A 215 34.87 19.25 10.73
C GLY A 215 35.28 18.43 9.50
N LYS A 216 36.18 17.44 9.65
CA LYS A 216 36.54 16.51 8.56
C LYS A 216 35.33 15.69 8.09
N ALA A 217 34.49 15.20 8.99
CA ALA A 217 33.27 14.47 8.63
C ALA A 217 32.28 15.37 7.87
N MET A 218 32.06 16.60 8.34
CA MET A 218 31.21 17.58 7.66
C MET A 218 31.70 17.87 6.22
N ASN A 219 32.99 18.12 6.02
CA ASN A 219 33.55 18.37 4.68
C ASN A 219 33.41 17.16 3.73
N VAL A 220 33.53 15.92 4.26
CA VAL A 220 33.31 14.71 3.46
C VAL A 220 31.85 14.58 3.03
N LEU A 221 30.92 14.97 3.89
CA LEU A 221 29.48 14.98 3.56
C LEU A 221 29.14 16.08 2.56
N GLU A 222 29.71 17.28 2.68
CA GLU A 222 29.53 18.37 1.70
C GLU A 222 29.95 17.93 0.28
N HIS A 223 31.08 17.24 0.15
CA HIS A 223 31.50 16.67 -1.14
C HIS A 223 30.55 15.58 -1.66
N LYS A 224 30.11 14.65 -0.80
CA LYS A 224 29.15 13.60 -1.18
C LYS A 224 27.79 14.17 -1.63
N MET A 225 27.29 15.19 -0.94
CA MET A 225 26.03 15.85 -1.30
C MET A 225 26.14 16.50 -2.67
N TYR A 226 27.22 17.25 -2.92
CA TYR A 226 27.50 17.86 -4.22
C TYR A 226 27.62 16.84 -5.37
N ASP A 227 28.30 15.71 -5.13
CA ASP A 227 28.42 14.64 -6.14
C ASP A 227 27.05 14.01 -6.45
N LEU A 228 26.17 13.81 -5.46
CA LEU A 228 24.81 13.32 -5.65
C LEU A 228 23.89 14.34 -6.33
N GLU A 229 23.99 15.62 -6.03
CA GLU A 229 23.26 16.69 -6.74
C GLU A 229 23.61 16.66 -8.24
N ALA A 230 24.91 16.54 -8.57
CA ALA A 230 25.38 16.41 -9.94
C ALA A 230 24.90 15.11 -10.62
N GLU A 231 24.78 14.00 -9.86
CA GLU A 231 24.22 12.74 -10.38
C GLU A 231 22.71 12.84 -10.66
N ILE A 232 21.95 13.50 -9.78
CA ILE A 232 20.51 13.77 -9.95
C ILE A 232 20.26 14.65 -11.19
N ASP A 233 21.08 15.69 -11.40
CA ASP A 233 21.03 16.51 -12.63
C ASP A 233 21.42 15.69 -13.88
N ALA A 234 22.43 14.83 -13.77
CA ALA A 234 22.81 13.93 -14.85
C ALA A 234 21.67 12.95 -15.23
N TYR A 235 20.95 12.38 -14.27
CA TYR A 235 19.75 11.56 -14.53
C TYR A 235 18.60 12.38 -15.12
N THR A 236 18.42 13.62 -14.65
CA THR A 236 17.40 14.55 -15.15
C THR A 236 17.61 14.85 -16.64
N GLU A 237 18.84 15.18 -17.06
CA GLU A 237 19.16 15.38 -18.47
C GLU A 237 19.16 14.07 -19.27
N ASN A 238 19.52 12.93 -18.65
CA ASN A 238 19.37 11.60 -19.28
C ASN A 238 17.90 11.31 -19.62
N PHE A 239 16.97 11.61 -18.71
CA PHE A 239 15.54 11.43 -18.90
C PHE A 239 15.01 12.35 -20.01
N LYS A 240 15.25 13.66 -19.92
CA LYS A 240 14.87 14.65 -20.96
C LYS A 240 15.40 14.26 -22.34
N ARG A 241 16.67 13.85 -22.44
CA ARG A 241 17.30 13.40 -23.69
C ARG A 241 16.70 12.09 -24.21
N THR A 242 16.52 11.10 -23.35
CA THR A 242 15.96 9.79 -23.75
C THR A 242 14.51 9.94 -24.21
N LEU A 243 13.70 10.73 -23.52
CA LEU A 243 12.30 11.00 -23.87
C LEU A 243 12.21 11.70 -25.24
N LYS A 244 13.09 12.66 -25.51
CA LYS A 244 13.20 13.34 -26.82
C LYS A 244 13.60 12.38 -27.97
N VAL A 245 14.34 11.32 -27.69
CA VAL A 245 14.67 10.27 -28.68
C VAL A 245 13.55 9.24 -28.81
N TYR A 246 12.94 8.80 -27.70
CA TYR A 246 11.78 7.91 -27.68
C TYR A 246 10.59 8.49 -28.46
N ASN A 247 10.25 9.76 -28.22
CA ASN A 247 9.17 10.48 -28.91
C ASN A 247 9.44 10.72 -30.41
N LYS A 248 10.68 10.52 -30.88
CA LYS A 248 11.01 10.38 -32.31
C LYS A 248 10.91 8.93 -32.77
N CYS A 249 11.44 7.99 -31.99
CA CYS A 249 11.46 6.56 -32.29
C CYS A 249 10.04 6.00 -32.54
N ILE A 250 9.07 6.32 -31.68
CA ILE A 250 7.69 5.85 -31.81
C ILE A 250 7.03 6.29 -33.14
N LYS A 251 7.42 7.44 -33.69
CA LYS A 251 6.96 7.95 -35.00
C LYS A 251 7.62 7.24 -36.19
N THR A 252 8.55 6.32 -35.94
CA THR A 252 9.25 5.49 -36.93
C THR A 252 9.03 3.99 -36.73
N CYS A 253 8.29 3.61 -35.68
CA CYS A 253 7.59 2.33 -35.68
C CYS A 253 6.53 2.36 -36.78
N PRO A 254 6.26 1.25 -37.49
CA PRO A 254 5.00 1.16 -38.23
C PRO A 254 3.85 1.35 -37.25
N GLU A 255 2.77 2.03 -37.66
CA GLU A 255 1.54 2.02 -36.86
C GLU A 255 1.13 0.56 -36.59
N LYS A 256 0.63 0.24 -35.39
CA LYS A 256 -0.17 -1.00 -35.20
C LYS A 256 -1.17 -1.02 -36.36
N PRO A 257 -1.22 -2.06 -37.21
CA PRO A 257 -2.06 -2.03 -38.40
C PRO A 257 -3.51 -1.81 -37.96
N LYS A 258 -4.06 -0.63 -38.29
CA LYS A 258 -5.41 -0.22 -37.91
C LYS A 258 -6.36 -1.31 -38.42
N LYS A 259 -6.89 -2.14 -37.52
CA LYS A 259 -7.87 -3.16 -37.86
C LYS A 259 -9.13 -2.45 -38.34
N THR A 260 -9.30 -2.38 -39.66
CA THR A 260 -10.40 -1.65 -40.32
C THR A 260 -11.76 -2.31 -40.12
N ALA A 261 -11.78 -3.53 -39.58
CA ALA A 261 -12.96 -4.14 -38.97
C ALA A 261 -12.74 -4.23 -37.46
N CYS A 262 -13.68 -3.68 -36.69
CA CYS A 262 -13.72 -3.83 -35.24
C CYS A 262 -13.89 -5.32 -34.91
N VAL A 263 -12.96 -5.87 -34.12
CA VAL A 263 -13.06 -7.26 -33.69
C VAL A 263 -14.06 -7.32 -32.54
N VAL A 264 -15.21 -7.94 -32.77
CA VAL A 264 -16.08 -8.38 -31.67
C VAL A 264 -15.33 -9.50 -30.95
N PRO A 265 -15.12 -9.42 -29.62
CA PRO A 265 -14.48 -10.49 -28.85
C PRO A 265 -15.20 -11.81 -29.04
N LYS A 266 -14.45 -12.92 -29.00
CA LYS A 266 -15.06 -14.25 -28.98
C LYS A 266 -15.94 -14.39 -27.74
N ALA A 267 -17.05 -15.12 -27.89
CA ALA A 267 -17.99 -15.38 -26.81
C ALA A 267 -17.24 -15.85 -25.56
N PRO A 268 -17.28 -15.10 -24.45
CA PRO A 268 -16.40 -15.34 -23.31
C PRO A 268 -16.70 -16.69 -22.66
N HIS A 269 -15.66 -17.49 -22.43
CA HIS A 269 -15.81 -18.82 -21.84
C HIS A 269 -15.98 -18.78 -20.32
N SER A 270 -16.64 -19.81 -19.77
CA SER A 270 -16.73 -20.05 -18.33
C SER A 270 -15.36 -20.39 -17.74
N ILE A 271 -15.04 -19.77 -16.61
CA ILE A 271 -13.81 -19.96 -15.83
C ILE A 271 -14.09 -20.98 -14.70
N THR A 272 -13.26 -22.01 -14.60
CA THR A 272 -13.19 -22.90 -13.43
C THR A 272 -12.33 -22.27 -12.33
N VAL A 273 -12.93 -22.08 -11.14
CA VAL A 273 -12.34 -21.36 -10.00
C VAL A 273 -11.63 -22.33 -9.04
N GLY A 274 -12.20 -23.50 -8.77
CA GLY A 274 -11.66 -24.51 -7.84
C GLY A 274 -12.74 -25.49 -7.36
N ALA A 275 -12.39 -26.42 -6.46
CA ALA A 275 -13.35 -27.37 -5.90
C ALA A 275 -14.36 -26.69 -4.94
N ASN A 276 -15.59 -27.20 -4.86
CA ASN A 276 -16.65 -26.62 -4.02
C ASN A 276 -16.30 -26.62 -2.53
N SER A 277 -15.55 -27.62 -2.09
CA SER A 277 -15.02 -27.78 -0.73
C SER A 277 -13.88 -26.80 -0.36
N GLU A 278 -13.33 -26.09 -1.34
CA GLU A 278 -12.21 -25.14 -1.19
C GLU A 278 -12.62 -23.69 -1.46
N VAL A 279 -13.46 -23.44 -2.46
CA VAL A 279 -13.89 -22.08 -2.87
C VAL A 279 -15.40 -21.89 -2.99
N GLY A 280 -16.21 -22.96 -2.91
CA GLY A 280 -17.67 -22.89 -3.04
C GLY A 280 -18.41 -22.84 -1.72
N SER A 281 -19.70 -23.18 -1.77
CA SER A 281 -20.56 -23.32 -0.59
C SER A 281 -20.03 -24.34 0.44
N GLY A 282 -19.33 -25.38 0.01
CA GLY A 282 -18.69 -26.37 0.88
C GLY A 282 -17.55 -25.78 1.72
N ALA A 283 -16.81 -24.81 1.18
CA ALA A 283 -15.77 -24.10 1.93
C ALA A 283 -16.35 -23.28 3.09
N ALA A 284 -17.46 -22.57 2.85
CA ALA A 284 -18.18 -21.83 3.89
C ALA A 284 -18.67 -22.73 5.04
N LEU A 285 -19.04 -23.98 4.73
CA LEU A 285 -19.43 -24.99 5.73
C LEU A 285 -18.22 -25.47 6.57
N LYS A 286 -17.05 -25.61 5.94
CA LYS A 286 -15.79 -26.06 6.59
C LYS A 286 -15.20 -25.00 7.53
N ASP A 287 -15.23 -23.73 7.16
CA ASP A 287 -14.87 -22.61 8.05
C ASP A 287 -15.78 -22.58 9.30
N LYS A 288 -17.08 -22.82 9.12
CA LYS A 288 -18.07 -22.82 10.20
C LYS A 288 -17.83 -23.93 11.25
N ILE A 289 -17.44 -25.13 10.81
CA ILE A 289 -17.17 -26.28 11.69
C ILE A 289 -15.79 -26.16 12.37
N SER A 290 -14.74 -25.85 11.61
CA SER A 290 -13.36 -25.83 12.13
C SER A 290 -13.10 -24.73 13.17
N GLY A 291 -13.89 -23.63 13.13
CA GLY A 291 -13.84 -22.57 14.14
C GLY A 291 -14.29 -23.00 15.54
N GLN A 292 -15.14 -24.03 15.67
CA GLN A 292 -15.61 -24.51 16.98
C GLN A 292 -14.56 -25.38 17.70
N ALA A 293 -13.85 -26.23 16.95
CA ALA A 293 -12.93 -27.22 17.52
C ALA A 293 -11.65 -26.62 18.16
N LYS A 294 -11.19 -25.44 17.71
CA LYS A 294 -9.95 -24.82 18.22
C LYS A 294 -10.13 -23.98 19.50
N GLY A 295 -11.36 -23.65 19.88
CA GLY A 295 -11.62 -22.78 21.05
C GLY A 295 -11.30 -23.43 22.39
N MET A 296 -11.52 -24.74 22.53
CA MET A 296 -11.45 -25.46 23.81
C MET A 296 -10.01 -25.77 24.28
N ALA A 297 -9.00 -25.62 23.41
CA ALA A 297 -7.66 -26.17 23.62
C ALA A 297 -6.64 -25.23 24.30
N MET A 298 -7.02 -24.01 24.70
CA MET A 298 -6.11 -23.04 25.36
C MET A 298 -6.60 -22.48 26.70
N GLY A 299 -7.73 -22.96 27.24
CA GLY A 299 -8.34 -22.44 28.48
C GLY A 299 -7.65 -22.81 29.80
N ALA A 300 -6.33 -23.10 29.80
CA ALA A 300 -5.67 -23.81 30.91
C ALA A 300 -4.40 -23.14 31.49
N LEU A 301 -4.01 -21.94 31.04
CA LEU A 301 -2.65 -21.42 31.27
C LEU A 301 -2.49 -19.95 31.68
N ASN A 302 -3.57 -19.22 32.00
CA ASN A 302 -3.50 -17.76 32.20
C ASN A 302 -3.96 -17.25 33.59
N ASN A 303 -3.97 -18.11 34.61
CA ASN A 303 -4.08 -17.69 36.01
C ASN A 303 -2.69 -17.33 36.57
N VAL A 304 -2.36 -16.04 36.67
CA VAL A 304 -1.40 -15.41 37.61
C VAL A 304 -1.30 -13.90 37.31
N ILE A 305 -1.41 -13.04 38.34
CA ILE A 305 -1.41 -11.55 38.30
C ILE A 305 -2.63 -10.94 37.55
N GLY A 306 -3.50 -10.10 38.13
CA GLY A 306 -3.60 -9.56 39.49
C GLY A 306 -3.47 -8.03 39.54
N GLY A 307 -4.56 -7.29 39.79
CA GLY A 307 -4.52 -5.83 39.98
C GLY A 307 -5.76 -5.06 39.52
N SER A 308 -6.68 -4.82 40.46
CA SER A 308 -7.83 -3.90 40.43
C SER A 308 -7.80 -2.67 39.49
N GLY A 309 -8.91 -2.40 38.79
CA GLY A 309 -9.14 -1.12 38.09
C GLY A 309 -10.54 -0.98 37.49
N PHE A 310 -11.49 -0.40 38.23
CA PHE A 310 -12.89 -0.22 37.81
C PHE A 310 -13.03 0.93 36.79
N SER A 311 -13.60 0.68 35.61
CA SER A 311 -14.30 1.73 34.84
C SER A 311 -15.28 1.14 33.80
N LEU A 312 -16.55 1.04 34.17
CA LEU A 312 -17.65 0.78 33.24
C LEU A 312 -18.06 2.10 32.55
N GLY A 313 -17.30 2.49 31.53
CA GLY A 313 -17.54 3.68 30.72
C GLY A 313 -18.08 3.35 29.33
N GLY A 314 -19.34 3.69 29.04
CA GLY A 314 -19.98 3.39 27.76
C GLY A 314 -19.42 4.21 26.58
N GLY A 315 -18.96 3.54 25.52
CA GLY A 315 -18.46 4.17 24.30
C GLY A 315 -18.65 3.28 23.07
N GLY A 316 -19.84 3.36 22.46
CA GLY A 316 -20.26 2.46 21.36
C GLY A 316 -19.49 2.66 20.04
N ASN A 317 -18.29 2.09 19.96
CA ASN A 317 -17.42 2.21 18.79
C ASN A 317 -17.86 1.24 17.68
N LYS A 318 -18.46 1.77 16.60
CA LYS A 318 -19.00 0.96 15.49
C LYS A 318 -17.90 0.15 14.81
N SER A 319 -18.09 -1.16 14.67
CA SER A 319 -17.16 -2.03 13.96
C SER A 319 -17.05 -1.62 12.49
N LYS A 320 -15.83 -1.36 12.03
CA LYS A 320 -15.53 -1.03 10.63
C LYS A 320 -15.48 -2.33 9.82
N GLY A 321 -16.60 -2.70 9.20
CA GLY A 321 -16.55 -3.54 8.00
C GLY A 321 -16.00 -2.75 6.80
N PRO A 322 -15.71 -3.43 5.66
CA PRO A 322 -15.31 -2.75 4.44
C PRO A 322 -16.33 -1.67 4.08
N LYS A 323 -15.86 -0.44 3.85
CA LYS A 323 -16.73 0.72 3.67
C LYS A 323 -17.47 0.61 2.33
N THR A 324 -18.78 0.37 2.38
CA THR A 324 -19.63 0.61 1.21
C THR A 324 -19.74 2.12 0.95
N GLN A 325 -19.78 2.49 -0.32
CA GLN A 325 -20.01 3.86 -0.76
C GLN A 325 -21.25 3.95 -1.65
N LYS A 326 -21.80 5.17 -1.75
CA LYS A 326 -22.93 5.43 -2.64
C LYS A 326 -22.45 5.38 -4.10
N ASP A 327 -23.12 4.57 -4.92
CA ASP A 327 -22.92 4.58 -6.37
C ASP A 327 -23.11 6.00 -6.94
N PRO A 328 -22.09 6.61 -7.57
CA PRO A 328 -22.19 7.94 -8.14
C PRO A 328 -22.89 7.95 -9.51
N THR A 329 -23.05 6.80 -10.16
CA THR A 329 -23.70 6.66 -11.47
C THR A 329 -25.23 6.79 -11.36
N LYS A 330 -25.89 7.22 -12.46
CA LYS A 330 -27.31 7.58 -12.52
C LYS A 330 -27.95 7.02 -13.79
N GLY A 331 -29.25 6.74 -13.75
CA GLY A 331 -29.99 6.05 -14.81
C GLY A 331 -30.53 4.69 -14.35
N GLN A 332 -31.10 3.91 -15.25
CA GLN A 332 -31.49 2.52 -14.97
C GLN A 332 -30.32 1.57 -15.21
N TYR A 333 -30.34 0.38 -14.60
CA TYR A 333 -29.43 -0.71 -14.96
C TYR A 333 -29.95 -1.41 -16.21
N ILE A 334 -29.08 -1.67 -17.17
CA ILE A 334 -29.37 -2.50 -18.34
C ILE A 334 -29.12 -3.95 -17.90
N ALA A 335 -30.19 -4.74 -17.87
CA ALA A 335 -30.17 -6.10 -17.36
C ALA A 335 -29.89 -7.11 -18.49
N SER A 336 -28.96 -8.02 -18.24
CA SER A 336 -28.73 -9.24 -19.02
C SER A 336 -28.89 -10.47 -18.13
N GLU A 337 -29.20 -11.60 -18.74
CA GLU A 337 -29.44 -12.86 -18.02
C GLU A 337 -28.76 -14.01 -18.75
N SER A 338 -28.09 -14.88 -17.99
CA SER A 338 -27.35 -16.02 -18.50
C SER A 338 -27.22 -17.08 -17.40
N ASN A 339 -27.53 -18.35 -17.71
CA ASN A 339 -27.41 -19.49 -16.79
C ASN A 339 -28.01 -19.25 -15.39
N GLY A 340 -29.17 -18.57 -15.33
CA GLY A 340 -29.88 -18.24 -14.08
C GLY A 340 -29.27 -17.10 -13.26
N VAL A 341 -28.20 -16.44 -13.74
CA VAL A 341 -27.67 -15.20 -13.17
C VAL A 341 -28.23 -14.02 -13.95
N LYS A 342 -28.76 -13.03 -13.23
CA LYS A 342 -29.28 -11.77 -13.77
C LYS A 342 -28.36 -10.63 -13.36
N LEU A 343 -27.64 -10.05 -14.32
CA LEU A 343 -26.65 -9.00 -14.10
C LEU A 343 -27.18 -7.67 -14.65
N GLY A 344 -27.27 -6.65 -13.79
CA GLY A 344 -27.50 -5.27 -14.20
C GLY A 344 -26.19 -4.53 -14.36
N VAL A 345 -25.99 -3.83 -15.49
CA VAL A 345 -24.81 -2.99 -15.72
C VAL A 345 -25.21 -1.57 -16.15
N ARG A 346 -24.41 -0.57 -15.78
CA ARG A 346 -24.63 0.85 -16.09
C ARG A 346 -23.30 1.61 -16.18
N THR A 347 -23.04 2.25 -17.31
CA THR A 347 -21.86 3.11 -17.49
C THR A 347 -22.10 4.50 -16.88
N GLY A 348 -21.02 5.11 -16.39
CA GLY A 348 -20.90 6.52 -16.07
C GLY A 348 -19.45 6.98 -16.26
N ILE A 349 -19.17 8.22 -15.90
CA ILE A 349 -17.82 8.82 -15.95
C ILE A 349 -17.46 9.32 -14.55
N ASN A 350 -16.23 9.10 -14.09
CA ASN A 350 -15.75 9.59 -12.79
C ASN A 350 -15.38 11.09 -12.85
N LYS A 351 -14.74 11.63 -11.79
CA LYS A 351 -14.33 13.05 -11.77
C LYS A 351 -13.21 13.34 -12.78
N ASP A 352 -12.38 12.34 -13.03
CA ASP A 352 -11.12 12.39 -13.77
C ASP A 352 -11.31 12.03 -15.26
N ARG A 353 -12.57 12.13 -15.75
CA ARG A 353 -13.02 11.79 -17.12
C ARG A 353 -12.85 10.32 -17.52
N GLN A 354 -12.61 9.41 -16.58
CA GLN A 354 -12.46 7.97 -16.83
C GLN A 354 -13.80 7.23 -16.80
N VAL A 355 -13.86 6.10 -17.51
CA VAL A 355 -15.01 5.19 -17.55
C VAL A 355 -15.20 4.50 -16.20
N LEU A 356 -16.40 4.65 -15.65
CA LEU A 356 -16.87 3.95 -14.44
C LEU A 356 -18.04 3.02 -14.81
N ILE A 357 -17.87 1.73 -14.60
CA ILE A 357 -18.90 0.71 -14.78
C ILE A 357 -19.51 0.36 -13.43
N SER A 358 -20.77 0.74 -13.20
CA SER A 358 -21.57 0.20 -12.10
C SER A 358 -22.19 -1.13 -12.51
N ALA A 359 -21.96 -2.18 -11.73
CA ALA A 359 -22.50 -3.51 -11.93
C ALA A 359 -23.21 -4.00 -10.66
N LYS A 360 -24.31 -4.74 -10.84
CA LYS A 360 -25.11 -5.31 -9.76
C LYS A 360 -25.62 -6.70 -10.16
N ILE A 361 -25.31 -7.70 -9.34
CA ILE A 361 -26.01 -8.99 -9.37
C ILE A 361 -27.43 -8.72 -8.85
N ILE A 362 -28.41 -8.84 -9.74
CA ILE A 362 -29.83 -8.69 -9.40
C ILE A 362 -30.34 -10.01 -8.82
N GLU A 363 -29.93 -11.13 -9.41
CA GLU A 363 -30.32 -12.50 -9.06
C GLU A 363 -29.21 -13.48 -9.47
N GLY A 364 -29.07 -14.62 -8.79
CA GLY A 364 -28.12 -15.66 -9.20
C GLY A 364 -28.09 -16.91 -8.31
N PRO A 365 -27.74 -18.10 -8.82
CA PRO A 365 -27.91 -19.36 -8.09
C PRO A 365 -26.92 -19.51 -6.92
N GLY A 366 -27.44 -19.40 -5.70
CA GLY A 366 -26.66 -19.64 -4.47
C GLY A 366 -25.76 -18.48 -4.06
N ASP A 367 -26.21 -17.25 -4.28
CA ASP A 367 -25.52 -16.02 -3.84
C ASP A 367 -24.10 -15.92 -4.41
N GLY A 368 -23.99 -16.06 -5.74
CA GLY A 368 -22.76 -15.83 -6.49
C GLY A 368 -22.24 -14.39 -6.35
N THR A 369 -20.98 -14.18 -6.71
CA THR A 369 -20.30 -12.88 -6.60
C THR A 369 -19.37 -12.63 -7.79
N PHE A 370 -18.83 -11.43 -7.90
CA PHE A 370 -17.92 -11.06 -8.99
C PHE A 370 -16.59 -11.82 -8.87
N GLN A 371 -16.25 -12.62 -9.89
CA GLN A 371 -14.94 -13.25 -10.04
C GLN A 371 -13.95 -12.26 -10.65
N ALA A 372 -14.33 -11.64 -11.77
CA ALA A 372 -13.46 -10.78 -12.58
C ALA A 372 -14.27 -9.85 -13.49
N MET A 373 -13.71 -8.68 -13.82
CA MET A 373 -14.22 -7.73 -14.81
C MET A 373 -13.05 -7.09 -15.56
N TRP A 374 -13.17 -6.94 -16.87
CA TRP A 374 -12.20 -6.22 -17.71
C TRP A 374 -12.88 -5.63 -18.95
N LEU A 375 -12.22 -4.68 -19.62
CA LEU A 375 -12.58 -4.25 -20.98
C LEU A 375 -11.67 -4.95 -21.99
N GLU A 376 -12.20 -5.22 -23.19
CA GLU A 376 -11.42 -5.55 -24.39
C GLU A 376 -11.72 -4.46 -25.43
N ASP A 377 -10.69 -3.91 -26.07
CA ASP A 377 -10.88 -2.89 -27.10
C ASP A 377 -11.14 -3.51 -28.50
N GLY A 378 -11.46 -2.67 -29.50
CA GLY A 378 -11.67 -3.15 -30.88
C GLY A 378 -10.43 -3.76 -31.56
N ALA A 379 -9.24 -3.65 -30.96
CA ALA A 379 -8.04 -4.35 -31.39
C ALA A 379 -7.88 -5.73 -30.72
N GLY A 380 -8.63 -6.04 -29.66
CA GLY A 380 -8.49 -7.24 -28.85
C GLY A 380 -7.44 -7.11 -27.74
N ASP A 381 -7.02 -5.88 -27.41
CA ASP A 381 -6.11 -5.62 -26.29
C ASP A 381 -6.95 -5.53 -24.99
N ILE A 382 -6.57 -6.29 -23.96
CA ILE A 382 -7.28 -6.35 -22.67
C ILE A 382 -6.86 -5.18 -21.77
N ILE A 383 -7.85 -4.41 -21.32
CA ILE A 383 -7.70 -3.28 -20.42
C ILE A 383 -8.26 -3.66 -19.05
N LEU A 384 -7.36 -3.76 -18.08
CA LEU A 384 -7.66 -4.02 -16.68
C LEU A 384 -8.15 -2.75 -15.96
N PRO A 385 -8.90 -2.87 -14.86
CA PRO A 385 -9.33 -1.74 -14.07
C PRO A 385 -8.20 -1.15 -13.21
N THR A 386 -8.49 0.02 -12.63
CA THR A 386 -7.61 0.77 -11.71
C THR A 386 -8.27 1.10 -10.36
N GLU A 387 -9.55 0.76 -10.17
CA GLU A 387 -10.26 0.97 -8.90
C GLU A 387 -11.50 0.06 -8.81
N TYR A 388 -11.78 -0.48 -7.62
CA TYR A 388 -13.02 -1.18 -7.27
C TYR A 388 -13.77 -0.46 -6.15
N LEU A 389 -15.03 -0.11 -6.41
CA LEU A 389 -15.88 0.69 -5.52
C LEU A 389 -17.02 -0.17 -4.96
N ILE A 390 -16.98 -0.58 -3.70
CA ILE A 390 -18.03 -1.45 -3.15
C ILE A 390 -19.32 -0.65 -2.91
N PHE A 391 -20.42 -1.03 -3.56
CA PHE A 391 -21.74 -0.39 -3.39
C PHE A 391 -22.69 -1.22 -2.49
N SER A 392 -22.74 -2.54 -2.66
CA SER A 392 -23.45 -3.45 -1.74
C SER A 392 -22.80 -4.82 -1.65
N LEU A 393 -22.95 -5.44 -0.47
CA LEU A 393 -22.51 -6.80 -0.15
C LEU A 393 -23.73 -7.67 0.17
N TYR A 394 -23.61 -8.99 0.00
CA TYR A 394 -24.57 -9.92 0.60
C TYR A 394 -24.43 -9.88 2.14
N ARG A 395 -25.55 -9.85 2.87
CA ARG A 395 -25.56 -9.49 4.31
C ARG A 395 -25.69 -10.70 5.25
N ASP A 396 -24.64 -11.50 5.32
CA ASP A 396 -24.42 -12.37 6.49
C ASP A 396 -23.67 -11.60 7.58
N TRP A 397 -24.02 -11.87 8.84
CA TRP A 397 -23.50 -11.22 10.05
C TRP A 397 -23.18 -12.29 11.09
N LYS A 398 -22.37 -11.94 12.10
CA LYS A 398 -22.22 -12.78 13.29
C LYS A 398 -21.87 -11.91 14.51
N LEU A 399 -22.56 -12.18 15.62
CA LEU A 399 -22.47 -11.47 16.89
C LEU A 399 -21.37 -12.06 17.79
N THR A 400 -20.89 -11.26 18.74
CA THR A 400 -20.18 -11.73 19.93
C THR A 400 -21.07 -11.40 21.12
N VAL A 401 -21.65 -12.42 21.75
CA VAL A 401 -22.23 -12.30 23.08
C VAL A 401 -21.15 -12.68 24.10
N TRP A 402 -21.07 -11.91 25.17
CA TRP A 402 -20.43 -12.28 26.42
C TRP A 402 -21.54 -12.37 27.47
N TRP A 403 -21.49 -13.40 28.31
CA TRP A 403 -22.37 -13.52 29.46
C TRP A 403 -21.59 -14.13 30.63
N THR A 404 -22.00 -13.76 31.83
CA THR A 404 -21.51 -14.28 33.10
C THR A 404 -22.74 -14.57 33.96
N GLU A 405 -22.93 -15.82 34.38
CA GLU A 405 -24.03 -16.19 35.28
C GLU A 405 -23.48 -16.43 36.69
N ASP A 406 -23.79 -15.49 37.59
CA ASP A 406 -23.43 -15.56 39.00
C ASP A 406 -24.63 -16.02 39.83
N HIS A 407 -24.56 -17.25 40.37
CA HIS A 407 -25.56 -17.73 41.31
C HIS A 407 -25.17 -17.41 42.75
N TYR A 408 -26.14 -16.92 43.52
CA TYR A 408 -26.02 -16.64 44.95
C TYR A 408 -27.09 -17.40 45.73
N VAL A 409 -26.69 -18.02 46.84
CA VAL A 409 -27.60 -18.67 47.81
C VAL A 409 -27.33 -18.07 49.18
N ASN A 410 -28.38 -17.59 49.85
CA ASN A 410 -28.30 -16.94 51.18
C ASN A 410 -27.26 -15.79 51.27
N GLY A 411 -27.06 -15.06 50.16
CA GLY A 411 -26.11 -13.95 50.06
C GLY A 411 -24.64 -14.35 49.83
N GLN A 412 -24.33 -15.66 49.77
CA GLN A 412 -23.01 -16.15 49.36
C GLN A 412 -23.03 -16.54 47.89
N HIS A 413 -21.95 -16.21 47.18
CA HIS A 413 -21.70 -16.62 45.79
C HIS A 413 -21.39 -18.12 45.77
N VAL A 414 -22.08 -18.88 44.91
CA VAL A 414 -21.96 -20.36 44.87
C VAL A 414 -21.51 -20.90 43.52
N SER A 415 -21.70 -20.17 42.42
CA SER A 415 -21.10 -20.50 41.12
C SER A 415 -20.99 -19.28 40.22
N HIS A 416 -20.00 -19.33 39.33
CA HIS A 416 -19.78 -18.40 38.22
C HIS A 416 -19.54 -19.25 36.96
N ASP A 417 -20.18 -18.89 35.86
CA ASP A 417 -19.95 -19.50 34.54
C ASP A 417 -19.83 -18.40 33.47
N GLU A 418 -18.90 -18.54 32.52
CA GLU A 418 -18.59 -17.51 31.52
C GLU A 418 -18.43 -18.06 30.09
N GLY A 419 -18.89 -17.29 29.09
CA GLY A 419 -18.91 -17.71 27.69
C GLY A 419 -18.59 -16.61 26.67
N LYS A 420 -18.10 -17.00 25.48
CA LYS A 420 -17.64 -16.09 24.42
C LYS A 420 -17.89 -16.60 23.00
N GLU A 421 -18.35 -15.71 22.12
CA GLU A 421 -18.38 -15.90 20.66
C GLU A 421 -17.48 -14.87 19.91
N VAL A 422 -17.10 -15.08 18.63
CA VAL A 422 -16.11 -14.25 17.89
C VAL A 422 -16.43 -14.09 16.38
N THR A 423 -16.24 -12.88 15.83
CA THR A 423 -16.26 -12.56 14.37
C THR A 423 -15.14 -11.58 13.97
N VAL A 424 -14.85 -11.49 12.67
CA VAL A 424 -13.68 -10.81 12.05
C VAL A 424 -14.10 -9.87 10.89
N GLY A 425 -13.17 -9.05 10.39
CA GLY A 425 -13.31 -8.22 9.17
C GLY A 425 -12.08 -8.27 8.25
N ARG A 426 -12.12 -7.57 7.11
CA ARG A 426 -11.05 -7.50 6.08
C ARG A 426 -11.02 -6.09 5.45
N ASP A 427 -9.87 -5.64 4.96
CA ASP A 427 -9.69 -4.40 4.18
C ASP A 427 -8.69 -4.62 3.01
N HIS A 428 -8.88 -3.80 1.97
CA HIS A 428 -8.14 -3.50 0.73
C HIS A 428 -6.82 -4.23 0.34
N TYR A 429 -6.76 -4.63 -0.95
CA TYR A 429 -5.54 -4.60 -1.80
C TYR A 429 -5.86 -3.92 -3.15
N GLY A 430 -4.82 -3.56 -3.91
CA GLY A 430 -4.92 -2.91 -5.24
C GLY A 430 -4.58 -3.84 -6.42
N ASP A 431 -4.53 -3.29 -7.63
CA ASP A 431 -4.42 -4.03 -8.89
C ASP A 431 -3.03 -4.62 -9.18
N PHE A 432 -3.01 -5.70 -9.97
CA PHE A 432 -2.00 -6.00 -11.01
C PHE A 432 -2.52 -7.12 -11.95
N ALA A 433 -1.75 -7.54 -12.94
CA ALA A 433 -2.21 -8.43 -14.03
C ALA A 433 -2.53 -9.87 -13.59
N LEU A 434 -3.57 -10.47 -14.20
CA LEU A 434 -4.24 -11.65 -13.67
C LEU A 434 -4.39 -12.79 -14.71
N ARG A 435 -4.06 -14.01 -14.28
CA ARG A 435 -4.66 -15.24 -14.82
C ARG A 435 -5.85 -15.61 -13.95
N TYR A 436 -7.00 -15.85 -14.56
CA TYR A 436 -8.28 -15.96 -13.83
C TYR A 436 -8.74 -17.39 -13.52
N GLN A 437 -8.02 -18.43 -13.97
CA GLN A 437 -8.36 -19.85 -13.74
C GLN A 437 -7.53 -20.46 -12.60
N GLY A 438 -8.09 -21.46 -11.91
CA GLY A 438 -7.35 -22.29 -10.94
C GLY A 438 -6.81 -21.53 -9.70
N PRO A 439 -5.75 -22.03 -9.05
CA PRO A 439 -5.20 -21.45 -7.81
C PRO A 439 -4.68 -20.01 -7.94
N GLU A 440 -4.23 -19.61 -9.13
CA GLU A 440 -3.93 -18.22 -9.47
C GLU A 440 -5.24 -17.41 -9.53
N GLY A 441 -6.21 -17.88 -10.33
CA GLY A 441 -7.55 -17.30 -10.44
C GLY A 441 -8.31 -17.11 -9.13
N MET A 442 -8.08 -17.97 -8.14
CA MET A 442 -8.62 -17.83 -6.79
C MET A 442 -8.05 -16.63 -6.04
N GLN A 443 -6.72 -16.44 -6.07
CA GLN A 443 -6.05 -15.29 -5.45
C GLN A 443 -6.34 -13.98 -6.19
N ASN A 444 -6.51 -14.09 -7.51
CA ASN A 444 -6.73 -13.01 -8.46
C ASN A 444 -8.21 -12.59 -8.59
N SER A 445 -9.10 -13.13 -7.77
CA SER A 445 -10.53 -12.84 -7.87
C SER A 445 -10.91 -11.54 -7.15
N ILE A 446 -11.87 -10.79 -7.72
CA ILE A 446 -12.42 -9.56 -7.11
C ILE A 446 -12.92 -9.83 -5.69
N TRP A 447 -13.58 -10.98 -5.46
CA TRP A 447 -14.01 -11.35 -4.11
C TRP A 447 -12.83 -11.50 -3.14
N ASN A 448 -11.79 -12.26 -3.49
CA ASN A 448 -10.66 -12.51 -2.59
C ASN A 448 -9.76 -11.27 -2.39
N GLN A 449 -9.67 -10.38 -3.37
CA GLN A 449 -9.00 -9.08 -3.25
C GLN A 449 -9.70 -8.16 -2.23
N LEU A 450 -11.03 -8.30 -2.04
CA LEU A 450 -11.86 -7.36 -1.28
C LEU A 450 -12.28 -7.83 0.13
N GLY A 451 -13.30 -8.70 0.27
CA GLY A 451 -14.24 -8.62 1.43
C GLY A 451 -14.97 -9.82 2.32
N PHE A 452 -15.27 -12.11 2.09
CA PHE A 452 -15.04 -13.02 0.90
C PHE A 452 -13.89 -14.04 1.13
N ASN A 453 -14.07 -14.99 2.06
CA ASN A 453 -13.17 -16.16 2.19
C ASN A 453 -13.39 -17.21 1.07
N ASN A 454 -14.49 -17.10 0.32
CA ASN A 454 -14.91 -18.03 -0.71
C ASN A 454 -15.79 -17.28 -1.74
N ALA A 455 -16.20 -17.99 -2.79
CA ALA A 455 -16.93 -17.45 -3.94
C ALA A 455 -18.46 -17.28 -3.71
N SER A 456 -18.95 -17.33 -2.47
CA SER A 456 -20.37 -17.16 -2.11
C SER A 456 -20.57 -15.96 -1.19
N LYS A 457 -21.73 -15.29 -1.31
CA LYS A 457 -22.16 -14.15 -0.50
C LYS A 457 -21.11 -13.03 -0.38
N GLY A 458 -20.44 -12.74 -1.49
CA GLY A 458 -19.42 -11.70 -1.57
C GLY A 458 -20.01 -10.31 -1.82
N VAL A 459 -19.42 -9.63 -2.80
CA VAL A 459 -19.94 -8.37 -3.34
C VAL A 459 -21.17 -8.63 -4.21
N GLN A 460 -22.23 -7.83 -4.01
CA GLN A 460 -23.47 -7.89 -4.77
C GLN A 460 -23.57 -6.74 -5.78
N SER A 461 -23.03 -5.56 -5.46
CA SER A 461 -22.94 -4.42 -6.37
C SER A 461 -21.64 -3.66 -6.16
N LEU A 462 -20.99 -3.28 -7.26
CA LEU A 462 -19.75 -2.54 -7.26
C LEU A 462 -19.63 -1.60 -8.46
N GLY A 463 -18.74 -0.63 -8.34
CA GLY A 463 -18.21 0.16 -9.44
C GLY A 463 -16.82 -0.35 -9.82
N VAL A 464 -16.49 -0.26 -11.11
CA VAL A 464 -15.15 -0.53 -11.64
C VAL A 464 -14.70 0.68 -12.44
N VAL A 465 -13.58 1.30 -12.07
CA VAL A 465 -12.95 2.36 -12.88
C VAL A 465 -11.95 1.73 -13.82
N PHE A 466 -11.98 2.15 -15.09
CA PHE A 466 -11.03 1.75 -16.12
C PHE A 466 -10.18 2.94 -16.58
N PRO A 467 -8.93 2.72 -16.99
CA PRO A 467 -8.03 3.79 -17.48
C PRO A 467 -8.38 4.25 -18.91
N VAL A 468 -9.65 4.15 -19.31
CA VAL A 468 -10.20 4.63 -20.59
C VAL A 468 -10.92 5.95 -20.29
N THR A 469 -10.60 7.02 -21.01
CA THR A 469 -11.23 8.33 -20.84
C THR A 469 -12.39 8.56 -21.82
N VAL A 470 -13.18 9.60 -21.58
CA VAL A 470 -14.16 10.14 -22.56
C VAL A 470 -13.52 10.41 -23.91
N ASP A 471 -12.24 10.82 -23.94
CA ASP A 471 -11.56 11.23 -25.16
C ASP A 471 -11.06 9.99 -25.95
N ASP A 472 -10.75 8.90 -25.26
CA ASP A 472 -10.51 7.58 -25.87
C ASP A 472 -11.83 7.00 -26.44
N LEU A 473 -12.93 7.06 -25.68
CA LEU A 473 -14.27 6.66 -26.15
C LEU A 473 -14.77 7.45 -27.38
N ALA A 474 -14.27 8.67 -27.61
CA ALA A 474 -14.64 9.53 -28.73
C ALA A 474 -13.65 9.51 -29.90
N SER A 475 -12.46 8.90 -29.72
CA SER A 475 -11.42 8.81 -30.75
C SER A 475 -11.19 7.38 -31.25
N ASN A 476 -11.55 6.35 -30.48
CA ASN A 476 -11.55 4.97 -30.92
C ASN A 476 -12.74 4.73 -31.88
N PRO A 477 -12.51 4.29 -33.14
CA PRO A 477 -13.59 3.98 -34.08
C PRO A 477 -14.38 2.72 -33.73
N CYS A 478 -13.93 1.95 -32.73
CA CYS A 478 -14.53 0.69 -32.31
C CYS A 478 -15.02 0.75 -30.85
N PRO A 479 -16.14 0.08 -30.53
CA PRO A 479 -16.63 -0.01 -29.16
C PRO A 479 -15.66 -0.77 -28.26
N TYR A 480 -15.75 -0.51 -26.96
CA TYR A 480 -15.10 -1.33 -25.93
C TYR A 480 -16.08 -2.39 -25.46
N TYR A 481 -15.60 -3.58 -25.13
CA TYR A 481 -16.43 -4.69 -24.67
C TYR A 481 -16.11 -5.02 -23.22
N LEU A 482 -17.06 -4.77 -22.33
CA LEU A 482 -16.97 -5.20 -20.94
C LEU A 482 -17.25 -6.70 -20.85
N GLN A 483 -16.27 -7.45 -20.39
CA GLN A 483 -16.43 -8.82 -19.93
C GLN A 483 -16.61 -8.84 -18.40
N THR A 484 -17.64 -9.53 -17.93
CA THR A 484 -17.91 -9.76 -16.50
C THR A 484 -18.06 -11.25 -16.23
N GLN A 485 -17.46 -11.74 -15.14
CA GLN A 485 -17.51 -13.14 -14.72
C GLN A 485 -18.14 -13.23 -13.32
N ILE A 486 -19.27 -13.93 -13.17
CA ILE A 486 -20.00 -14.12 -11.91
C ILE A 486 -19.90 -15.57 -11.45
N THR A 487 -19.58 -15.84 -10.19
CA THR A 487 -19.39 -17.21 -9.65
C THR A 487 -20.70 -17.99 -9.50
N LEU A 488 -20.63 -19.31 -9.68
CA LEU A 488 -21.69 -20.26 -9.36
C LEU A 488 -21.25 -21.17 -8.19
N PRO A 489 -21.28 -20.67 -6.95
CA PRO A 489 -20.65 -21.34 -5.79
C PRO A 489 -21.32 -22.63 -5.35
N LYS A 490 -22.45 -23.04 -5.95
CA LYS A 490 -23.12 -24.33 -5.73
C LYS A 490 -22.63 -25.46 -6.65
N LEU A 491 -21.85 -25.17 -7.70
CA LEU A 491 -21.32 -26.19 -8.61
C LEU A 491 -20.00 -26.77 -8.08
N ASP A 492 -19.72 -28.03 -8.42
CA ASP A 492 -18.41 -28.66 -8.20
C ASP A 492 -17.84 -29.18 -9.54
N PRO A 493 -16.68 -28.69 -10.01
CA PRO A 493 -15.96 -27.52 -9.48
C PRO A 493 -16.78 -26.24 -9.64
N VAL A 494 -16.47 -25.22 -8.82
CA VAL A 494 -17.06 -23.89 -8.94
C VAL A 494 -16.66 -23.31 -10.30
N ARG A 495 -17.67 -22.90 -11.06
CA ARG A 495 -17.53 -22.24 -12.36
C ARG A 495 -18.07 -20.80 -12.30
N THR A 496 -18.00 -20.12 -13.43
CA THR A 496 -18.55 -18.76 -13.60
C THR A 496 -19.54 -18.69 -14.76
N VAL A 497 -20.49 -17.76 -14.66
CA VAL A 497 -21.27 -17.25 -15.78
C VAL A 497 -20.53 -16.06 -16.39
N PRO A 498 -20.14 -16.14 -17.66
CA PRO A 498 -19.58 -15.02 -18.41
C PRO A 498 -20.70 -14.15 -19.00
N PHE A 499 -20.45 -12.84 -19.04
CA PHE A 499 -21.30 -11.84 -19.69
C PHE A 499 -20.43 -10.95 -20.58
N LEU A 500 -20.97 -10.54 -21.74
CA LEU A 500 -20.33 -9.60 -22.66
C LEU A 500 -21.28 -8.42 -22.95
N HIS A 501 -20.77 -7.20 -22.73
CA HIS A 501 -21.54 -5.95 -22.85
C HIS A 501 -20.79 -4.95 -23.72
N GLU A 502 -21.40 -4.48 -24.79
CA GLU A 502 -20.86 -3.42 -25.65
C GLU A 502 -20.99 -2.07 -24.96
N ILE A 503 -19.88 -1.33 -24.87
CA ILE A 503 -19.81 0.09 -24.54
C ILE A 503 -19.57 0.84 -25.87
N PRO A 504 -20.59 1.53 -26.40
CA PRO A 504 -20.52 2.14 -27.72
C PRO A 504 -19.57 3.34 -27.78
N VAL A 505 -19.04 3.58 -28.97
CA VAL A 505 -18.26 4.78 -29.32
C VAL A 505 -19.12 6.04 -29.13
N LEU A 506 -18.54 7.08 -28.55
CA LEU A 506 -19.17 8.40 -28.45
C LEU A 506 -19.02 9.13 -29.79
N GLY A 507 -20.09 9.12 -30.61
CA GLY A 507 -20.14 9.86 -31.88
C GLY A 507 -20.01 11.39 -31.74
N GLU A 508 -19.97 12.12 -32.86
CA GLU A 508 -19.66 13.56 -32.88
C GLU A 508 -20.56 14.46 -32.02
N ALA A 509 -21.75 13.98 -31.64
CA ALA A 509 -22.67 14.62 -30.70
C ALA A 509 -22.09 14.92 -29.30
N PHE A 510 -20.96 14.30 -28.93
CA PHE A 510 -20.37 14.40 -27.58
C PHE A 510 -19.17 15.37 -27.45
N ARG A 511 -18.81 16.13 -28.49
CA ARG A 511 -17.67 17.08 -28.44
C ARG A 511 -17.84 18.26 -27.46
N ASN A 512 -19.03 18.50 -26.91
CA ASN A 512 -19.26 19.56 -25.93
C ASN A 512 -19.77 18.98 -24.58
N PRO A 513 -18.90 18.86 -23.55
CA PRO A 513 -19.26 18.22 -22.29
C PRO A 513 -20.28 19.02 -21.46
N ASP A 514 -20.58 20.27 -21.79
CA ASP A 514 -21.54 21.10 -21.04
C ASP A 514 -22.98 21.05 -21.53
N ASP A 515 -23.26 20.32 -22.61
CA ASP A 515 -24.65 20.09 -23.01
C ASP A 515 -25.40 19.22 -21.96
N LYS A 516 -26.43 19.82 -21.35
CA LYS A 516 -27.36 19.15 -20.42
C LYS A 516 -28.12 18.00 -21.08
N LYS A 517 -28.26 18.00 -22.41
CA LYS A 517 -28.88 16.92 -23.19
C LYS A 517 -27.93 15.73 -23.30
N ALA A 518 -26.67 15.94 -23.70
CA ALA A 518 -25.64 14.90 -23.71
C ALA A 518 -25.44 14.25 -22.33
N LYS A 519 -25.45 15.04 -21.24
CA LYS A 519 -25.45 14.57 -19.84
C LYS A 519 -26.69 13.75 -19.42
N LYS A 520 -27.75 13.75 -20.23
CA LYS A 520 -28.96 12.93 -20.06
C LYS A 520 -28.91 11.67 -20.94
N ASP A 521 -28.44 11.81 -22.18
CA ASP A 521 -28.38 10.72 -23.16
C ASP A 521 -27.22 9.74 -22.88
N LEU A 522 -26.17 10.19 -22.17
CA LEU A 522 -25.13 9.35 -21.53
C LEU A 522 -25.66 8.22 -20.61
N GLN A 523 -26.94 8.23 -20.24
CA GLN A 523 -27.51 7.32 -19.23
C GLN A 523 -28.01 5.98 -19.80
N ILE A 524 -27.98 5.78 -21.13
CA ILE A 524 -28.37 4.53 -21.79
C ILE A 524 -27.37 4.21 -22.91
N MET A 525 -26.23 3.62 -22.57
CA MET A 525 -25.18 3.28 -23.55
C MET A 525 -24.98 1.77 -23.75
N ILE A 526 -25.08 0.96 -22.71
CA ILE A 526 -24.70 -0.47 -22.80
C ILE A 526 -25.68 -1.25 -23.70
N ARG A 527 -25.14 -2.10 -24.57
CA ARG A 527 -25.91 -3.13 -25.29
C ARG A 527 -25.45 -4.53 -24.87
N PRO A 528 -26.36 -5.47 -24.57
CA PRO A 528 -26.00 -6.88 -24.50
C PRO A 528 -25.48 -7.33 -25.87
N ALA A 529 -24.29 -7.93 -25.92
CA ALA A 529 -23.79 -8.50 -27.16
C ALA A 529 -24.58 -9.78 -27.48
N ILE A 530 -25.09 -9.91 -28.71
CA ILE A 530 -25.74 -11.15 -29.16
C ILE A 530 -24.64 -12.19 -29.37
N ILE A 531 -24.49 -13.08 -28.38
CA ILE A 531 -23.67 -14.28 -28.53
C ILE A 531 -24.38 -15.20 -29.53
N GLY A 532 -23.84 -15.31 -30.74
CA GLY A 532 -24.25 -16.33 -31.70
C GLY A 532 -24.10 -17.70 -31.07
N GLY A 533 -25.13 -18.55 -31.20
CA GLY A 533 -25.24 -19.80 -30.45
C GLY A 533 -24.05 -20.72 -30.66
N ALA A 534 -23.55 -21.30 -29.55
CA ALA A 534 -22.85 -22.57 -29.62
C ALA A 534 -23.91 -23.67 -29.79
N GLU A 535 -23.74 -24.51 -30.80
CA GLU A 535 -24.48 -25.76 -30.93
C GLU A 535 -23.82 -26.80 -29.98
N GLU A 536 -24.65 -27.38 -29.11
CA GLU A 536 -24.42 -28.48 -28.14
C GLU A 536 -23.12 -28.48 -27.30
#